data_AF-A0AAE4D3R2-F1
#
_entry.id   AF-A0AAE4D3R2-F1
#
_cell.length_a   1.000
_cell.length_b   1.000
_cell.length_c   1.000
_cell.angle_alpha   90.00
_cell.angle_beta   90.00
_cell.angle_gamma   90.00
#
_symmetry.space_group_name_H-M   'P 1'
#
loop_
_entity.id
_entity.type
_entity.pdbx_description
1 polymer ?
#
loop_
_entity_poly.entity_id
_entity_poly.type
_entity_poly.pdbx_seq_one_letter_code
_entity_poly.pdbx_strand_id
1 'polypeptide(L)'
;LGADLLAGRALLAADERDSGVTRLQAVAATAGRLGAFADRDEAARALRSAGARLSPGAEDDAGADAHGRAELSERERAVAQLVARGASNRQVASELYLSEETVERHLTHVYAKLGVRGRGRDELAAALASA
;
A
#
# COMPACT_ATOMS: atom_id res chain seq x y z
N LEU A 1 17.74 -4.14 -0.45
CA LEU A 1 16.61 -3.21 -0.27
C LEU A 1 17.04 -1.91 0.39
N GLY A 2 17.46 -1.89 1.66
CA GLY A 2 17.85 -0.63 2.34
C GLY A 2 18.95 0.19 1.62
N ALA A 3 20.01 -0.45 1.14
CA ALA A 3 21.06 0.22 0.36
C ALA A 3 20.54 0.73 -1.01
N ASP A 4 19.65 -0.02 -1.66
CA ASP A 4 19.06 0.36 -2.95
C ASP A 4 18.08 1.53 -2.81
N LEU A 5 17.33 1.57 -1.71
CA LEU A 5 16.40 2.64 -1.34
C LEU A 5 17.14 3.95 -1.07
N LEU A 6 18.23 3.89 -0.29
CA LEU A 6 19.10 5.03 -0.04
C LEU A 6 19.73 5.53 -1.36
N ALA A 7 20.23 4.63 -2.20
CA ALA A 7 20.78 4.97 -3.50
C ALA A 7 19.74 5.66 -4.41
N GLY A 8 18.51 5.15 -4.46
CA GLY A 8 17.42 5.78 -5.21
C GLY A 8 17.12 7.20 -4.75
N ARG A 9 17.08 7.43 -3.42
CA ARG A 9 16.88 8.77 -2.83
C ARG A 9 18.06 9.70 -3.11
N ALA A 10 19.29 9.21 -3.05
CA ALA A 10 20.49 9.99 -3.35
C ALA A 10 20.50 10.48 -4.81
N LEU A 11 20.11 9.62 -5.76
CA LEU A 11 19.97 10.00 -7.16
C LEU A 11 18.94 11.12 -7.36
N LEU A 12 17.79 11.05 -6.67
CA LEU A 12 16.80 12.14 -6.71
C LEU A 12 17.36 13.46 -6.14
N ALA A 13 18.17 13.40 -5.07
CA ALA A 13 18.80 14.57 -4.49
C ALA A 13 19.92 15.17 -5.38
N ALA A 14 20.50 14.35 -6.26
CA ALA A 14 21.50 14.75 -7.25
C ALA A 14 20.90 15.22 -8.59
N ASP A 15 19.58 15.42 -8.66
CA ASP A 15 18.82 15.77 -9.89
C ASP A 15 18.87 14.68 -11.00
N GLU A 16 19.33 13.48 -10.67
CA GLU A 16 19.31 12.31 -11.56
C GLU A 16 17.95 11.60 -11.51
N ARG A 17 16.90 12.35 -11.88
CA ARG A 17 15.50 11.97 -11.70
C ARG A 17 15.16 10.59 -12.26
N ASP A 18 15.48 10.32 -13.52
CA ASP A 18 15.08 9.09 -14.21
C ASP A 18 15.73 7.85 -13.57
N SER A 19 17.01 7.94 -13.24
CA SER A 19 17.76 6.91 -12.52
C SER A 19 17.20 6.66 -11.12
N GLY A 20 16.93 7.74 -10.38
CA GLY A 20 16.35 7.66 -9.03
C GLY A 20 14.95 7.03 -9.03
N VAL A 21 14.08 7.47 -9.94
CA VAL A 21 12.72 6.92 -10.11
C VAL A 21 12.77 5.44 -10.47
N THR A 22 13.56 5.06 -11.48
CA THR A 22 13.67 3.67 -11.93
C THR A 22 14.13 2.77 -10.78
N ARG A 23 15.11 3.23 -10.00
CA ARG A 23 15.64 2.46 -8.87
C ARG A 23 14.63 2.30 -7.74
N LEU A 24 13.92 3.38 -7.38
CA LEU A 24 12.87 3.32 -6.35
C LEU A 24 11.68 2.45 -6.78
N GLN A 25 11.31 2.48 -8.06
CA GLN A 25 10.30 1.57 -8.60
C GLN A 25 10.75 0.09 -8.50
N ALA A 26 12.01 -0.21 -8.80
CA ALA A 26 12.56 -1.55 -8.65
C ALA A 26 12.60 -2.01 -7.19
N VAL A 27 12.94 -1.11 -6.26
CA VAL A 27 12.86 -1.36 -4.81
C VAL A 27 11.43 -1.69 -4.41
N ALA A 28 10.45 -0.86 -4.78
CA ALA A 28 9.06 -1.07 -4.42
C ALA A 28 8.49 -2.38 -4.97
N ALA A 29 8.80 -2.72 -6.22
CA ALA A 29 8.37 -3.98 -6.83
C ALA A 29 8.97 -5.20 -6.11
N THR A 30 10.28 -5.15 -5.80
CA THR A 30 10.98 -6.23 -5.10
C THR A 30 10.50 -6.36 -3.66
N ALA A 31 10.34 -5.24 -2.97
CA ALA A 31 9.81 -5.17 -1.61
C ALA A 31 8.36 -5.71 -1.55
N GLY A 32 7.55 -5.42 -2.57
CA GLY A 32 6.22 -6.02 -2.74
C GLY A 32 6.25 -7.54 -2.76
N ARG A 33 7.05 -8.13 -3.67
CA ARG A 33 7.17 -9.59 -3.81
C ARG A 33 7.72 -10.29 -2.56
N LEU A 34 8.51 -9.59 -1.76
CA LEU A 34 9.13 -10.13 -0.54
C LEU A 34 8.30 -9.86 0.73
N GLY A 35 7.15 -9.17 0.63
CA GLY A 35 6.40 -8.73 1.80
C GLY A 35 7.14 -7.70 2.66
N ALA A 36 8.20 -7.06 2.14
CA ALA A 36 8.96 -6.01 2.81
C ALA A 36 8.25 -4.65 2.68
N PHE A 37 7.01 -4.59 3.17
CA PHE A 37 6.10 -3.48 2.86
C PHE A 37 6.54 -2.12 3.40
N ALA A 38 7.33 -2.07 4.47
CA ALA A 38 7.91 -0.82 4.97
C ALA A 38 8.88 -0.20 3.94
N ASP A 39 9.76 -1.01 3.35
CA ASP A 39 10.67 -0.57 2.28
C ASP A 39 9.90 -0.12 1.04
N ARG A 40 8.80 -0.82 0.72
CA ARG A 40 7.91 -0.46 -0.39
C ARG A 40 7.26 0.89 -0.16
N ASP A 41 6.70 1.13 1.03
CA ASP A 41 6.05 2.39 1.36
C ASP A 41 7.05 3.55 1.38
N GLU A 42 8.26 3.32 1.88
CA GLU A 42 9.31 4.34 1.82
C GLU A 42 9.71 4.67 0.38
N ALA A 43 9.86 3.65 -0.49
CA ALA A 43 10.09 3.87 -1.91
C ALA A 43 8.92 4.63 -2.57
N ALA A 44 7.67 4.29 -2.21
CA ALA A 44 6.47 4.98 -2.68
C ALA A 44 6.46 6.45 -2.28
N ARG A 45 6.79 6.76 -1.03
CA ARG A 45 6.89 8.13 -0.51
C ARG A 45 7.98 8.92 -1.24
N ALA A 46 9.16 8.34 -1.44
CA ALA A 46 10.24 8.97 -2.18
C ALA A 46 9.83 9.31 -3.61
N LEU A 47 9.16 8.38 -4.31
CA LEU A 47 8.61 8.61 -5.65
C LEU A 47 7.57 9.75 -5.66
N ARG A 48 6.62 9.75 -4.71
CA ARG A 48 5.61 10.82 -4.59
C ARG A 48 6.26 12.18 -4.36
N SER A 49 7.27 12.26 -3.49
CA SER A 49 8.01 13.51 -3.24
C SER A 49 8.75 14.03 -4.48
N ALA A 50 9.16 13.12 -5.36
CA ALA A 50 9.69 13.47 -6.67
C ALA A 50 8.59 13.80 -7.69
N GLY A 51 7.30 13.61 -7.42
CA GLY A 51 6.24 13.75 -8.43
C GLY A 51 6.21 12.59 -9.44
N ALA A 52 6.80 11.46 -9.10
CA ALA A 52 6.68 10.21 -9.84
C ALA A 52 5.66 9.29 -9.17
N ARG A 53 4.95 8.49 -9.98
CA ARG A 53 4.07 7.45 -9.45
C ARG A 53 4.79 6.12 -9.44
N LEU A 54 4.50 5.30 -8.43
CA LEU A 54 4.68 3.86 -8.57
C LEU A 54 3.79 3.39 -9.72
N SER A 55 4.36 2.70 -10.69
CA SER A 55 3.54 2.00 -11.67
C SER A 55 2.62 1.03 -10.91
N PRO A 56 1.31 1.04 -11.18
CA PRO A 56 0.37 0.12 -10.55
C PRO A 56 0.71 -1.28 -11.07
N GLY A 57 1.42 -2.04 -10.27
CA GLY A 57 1.83 -3.40 -10.68
C GLY A 57 2.29 -4.28 -9.53
N ALA A 58 2.11 -3.83 -8.28
CA ALA A 58 2.46 -4.65 -7.13
C ALA A 58 1.54 -4.42 -5.93
N GLU A 59 0.51 -3.57 -6.03
CA GLU A 59 -0.60 -3.53 -5.05
C GLU A 59 -1.69 -4.54 -5.43
N ASP A 60 -1.55 -5.17 -6.61
CA ASP A 60 -2.51 -6.06 -7.25
C ASP A 60 -2.12 -7.55 -7.17
N ASP A 61 -1.28 -7.94 -6.20
CA ASP A 61 -1.07 -9.37 -5.88
C ASP A 61 -2.27 -9.93 -5.07
N ALA A 62 -3.48 -9.59 -5.51
CA ALA A 62 -4.70 -10.19 -5.05
C ALA A 62 -5.30 -10.99 -6.20
N GLY A 63 -5.46 -12.30 -5.99
CA GLY A 63 -6.21 -13.14 -6.89
C GLY A 63 -7.68 -12.68 -6.99
N ALA A 64 -8.42 -13.29 -7.89
CA ALA A 64 -9.87 -13.26 -7.78
C ALA A 64 -10.31 -14.42 -6.87
N ASP A 65 -11.25 -14.17 -5.98
CA ASP A 65 -11.85 -15.24 -5.17
C ASP A 65 -12.64 -16.21 -6.07
N ALA A 66 -13.18 -17.28 -5.49
CA ALA A 66 -13.99 -18.27 -6.22
C ALA A 66 -15.22 -17.67 -6.96
N HIS A 67 -15.58 -16.42 -6.65
CA HIS A 67 -16.71 -15.68 -7.22
C HIS A 67 -16.27 -14.56 -8.18
N GLY A 68 -14.98 -14.49 -8.54
CA GLY A 68 -14.45 -13.50 -9.47
C GLY A 68 -14.30 -12.10 -8.86
N ARG A 69 -14.44 -11.94 -7.54
CA ARG A 69 -14.21 -10.65 -6.87
C ARG A 69 -12.72 -10.48 -6.59
N ALA A 70 -12.21 -9.28 -6.82
CA ALA A 70 -10.84 -8.95 -6.49
C ALA A 70 -10.61 -9.17 -4.98
N GLU A 71 -9.69 -10.08 -4.63
CA GLU A 71 -9.36 -10.32 -3.24
C GLU A 71 -8.67 -9.10 -2.63
N LEU A 72 -8.72 -9.03 -1.30
CA LEU A 72 -7.83 -8.12 -0.59
C LEU A 72 -6.42 -8.68 -0.64
N SER A 73 -5.47 -7.84 -1.05
CA SER A 73 -4.05 -8.09 -0.80
C SER A 73 -3.80 -8.24 0.71
N GLU A 74 -2.67 -8.83 1.08
CA GLU A 74 -2.31 -8.98 2.49
C GLU A 74 -2.32 -7.64 3.25
N ARG A 75 -1.89 -6.56 2.59
CA ARG A 75 -1.88 -5.23 3.20
C ARG A 75 -3.24 -4.59 3.31
N GLU A 76 -4.06 -4.68 2.28
CA GLU A 76 -5.46 -4.27 2.37
C GLU A 76 -6.19 -5.02 3.47
N ARG A 77 -5.97 -6.33 3.60
CA ARG A 77 -6.56 -7.16 4.66
C ARG A 77 -6.07 -6.73 6.05
N ALA A 78 -4.77 -6.49 6.23
CA ALA A 78 -4.22 -6.03 7.51
C ALA A 78 -4.80 -4.66 7.93
N VAL A 79 -4.85 -3.71 6.99
CA VAL A 79 -5.47 -2.39 7.21
C VAL A 79 -6.95 -2.55 7.58
N ALA A 80 -7.70 -3.32 6.77
CA ALA A 80 -9.14 -3.51 6.96
C ALA A 80 -9.46 -4.14 8.32
N GLN A 81 -8.70 -5.15 8.75
CA GLN A 81 -8.89 -5.81 10.04
C GLN A 81 -8.68 -4.86 11.22
N LEU A 82 -7.64 -4.01 11.20
CA LEU A 82 -7.40 -3.06 12.28
C LEU A 82 -8.51 -2.00 12.36
N VAL A 83 -8.95 -1.49 11.21
CA VAL A 83 -10.05 -0.50 11.17
C VAL A 83 -11.37 -1.14 11.63
N ALA A 84 -11.69 -2.35 11.20
CA ALA A 84 -12.87 -3.10 11.67
C ALA A 84 -12.86 -3.32 13.19
N ARG A 85 -11.67 -3.46 13.81
CA ARG A 85 -11.48 -3.54 15.26
C ARG A 85 -11.55 -2.19 15.98
N GLY A 86 -11.61 -1.08 15.24
CA GLY A 86 -11.77 0.27 15.79
C GLY A 86 -10.50 1.11 15.83
N ALA A 87 -9.42 0.65 15.23
CA ALA A 87 -8.23 1.48 15.10
C ALA A 87 -8.50 2.67 14.17
N SER A 88 -8.09 3.87 14.61
CA SER A 88 -8.03 5.06 13.76
C SER A 88 -6.94 4.94 12.68
N ASN A 89 -7.04 5.69 11.59
CA ASN A 89 -6.03 5.71 10.53
C ASN A 89 -4.62 5.98 11.08
N ARG A 90 -4.49 6.87 12.07
CA ARG A 90 -3.24 7.14 12.76
C ARG A 90 -2.68 5.92 13.50
N GLN A 91 -3.52 5.17 14.21
CA GLN A 91 -3.08 3.95 14.91
C GLN A 91 -2.66 2.88 13.92
N VAL A 92 -3.45 2.67 12.87
CA VAL A 92 -3.13 1.72 11.77
C VAL A 92 -1.81 2.11 11.10
N ALA A 93 -1.61 3.39 10.81
CA ALA A 93 -0.39 3.92 10.24
C ALA A 93 0.82 3.60 11.12
N SER A 94 0.71 3.82 12.43
CA SER A 94 1.78 3.49 13.38
C SER A 94 2.05 1.99 13.49
N GLU A 95 1.02 1.16 13.51
CA GLU A 95 1.15 -0.29 13.70
C GLU A 95 1.69 -0.99 12.45
N LEU A 96 1.30 -0.51 11.27
CA LEU A 96 1.71 -1.09 9.98
C LEU A 96 2.89 -0.36 9.32
N TYR A 97 3.46 0.65 9.98
CA TYR A 97 4.55 1.50 9.47
C TYR A 97 4.20 2.16 8.13
N LEU A 98 3.01 2.76 8.05
CA LEU A 98 2.48 3.46 6.87
C LEU A 98 2.24 4.94 7.19
N SER A 99 1.99 5.76 6.16
CA SER A 99 1.39 7.09 6.35
C SER A 99 -0.13 7.00 6.48
N GLU A 100 -0.77 7.97 7.16
CA GLU A 100 -2.24 8.05 7.24
C GLU A 100 -2.88 8.10 5.85
N GLU A 101 -2.31 8.87 4.91
CA GLU A 101 -2.72 8.91 3.50
C GLU A 101 -2.66 7.52 2.82
N THR A 102 -1.64 6.72 3.14
CA THR A 102 -1.50 5.37 2.57
C THR A 102 -2.56 4.43 3.14
N VAL A 103 -2.90 4.57 4.42
CA VAL A 103 -4.02 3.86 5.04
C VAL A 103 -5.35 4.22 4.36
N GLU A 104 -5.61 5.50 4.12
CA GLU A 104 -6.82 5.96 3.42
C GLU A 104 -6.93 5.42 2.00
N ARG A 105 -5.80 5.39 1.27
CA ARG A 105 -5.74 4.80 -0.06
C ARG A 105 -6.03 3.30 -0.04
N HIS A 106 -5.42 2.55 0.89
CA HIS A 106 -5.73 1.13 1.06
C HIS A 106 -7.20 0.90 1.40
N LEU A 107 -7.78 1.70 2.30
CA LEU A 107 -9.21 1.60 2.62
C LEU A 107 -10.08 1.89 1.40
N THR A 108 -9.71 2.87 0.56
CA THR A 108 -10.43 3.16 -0.69
C THR A 108 -10.47 1.94 -1.61
N HIS A 109 -9.34 1.24 -1.77
CA HIS A 109 -9.30 0.02 -2.56
C HIS A 109 -10.06 -1.14 -1.89
N VAL A 110 -9.93 -1.30 -0.58
CA VAL A 110 -10.68 -2.30 0.21
C VAL A 110 -12.19 -2.14 0.00
N TYR A 111 -12.72 -0.92 0.16
CA TYR A 111 -14.14 -0.66 -0.02
C TYR A 111 -14.60 -0.96 -1.44
N ALA A 112 -13.80 -0.58 -2.45
CA ALA A 112 -14.10 -0.89 -3.84
C ALA A 112 -14.12 -2.41 -4.11
N LYS A 113 -13.14 -3.15 -3.58
CA LYS A 113 -13.02 -4.61 -3.74
C LYS A 113 -14.11 -5.39 -3.03
N LEU A 114 -14.50 -4.94 -1.83
CA LEU A 114 -15.58 -5.54 -1.05
C LEU A 114 -16.99 -5.08 -1.51
N GLY A 115 -17.07 -4.13 -2.44
CA GLY A 115 -18.35 -3.59 -2.94
C GLY A 115 -19.14 -2.80 -1.89
N VAL A 116 -18.47 -2.34 -0.82
CA VAL A 116 -19.09 -1.60 0.27
C VAL A 116 -19.22 -0.13 -0.12
N ARG A 117 -20.43 0.41 -0.04
CA ARG A 117 -20.71 1.80 -0.43
C ARG A 117 -20.51 2.80 0.70
N GLY A 118 -20.64 2.38 1.96
CA GLY A 118 -20.28 3.19 3.11
C GLY A 118 -18.82 3.00 3.52
N ARG A 119 -18.27 4.02 4.18
CA ARG A 119 -16.89 4.03 4.71
C ARG A 119 -16.85 3.79 6.22
N GLY A 120 -17.93 3.21 6.75
CA GLY A 120 -18.12 2.97 8.17
C GLY A 120 -17.40 1.71 8.64
N ARG A 121 -16.91 1.75 9.89
CA ARG A 121 -16.29 0.60 10.56
C ARG A 121 -17.20 -0.63 10.57
N ASP A 122 -18.48 -0.45 10.88
CA ASP A 122 -19.41 -1.57 11.05
C ASP A 122 -19.71 -2.28 9.72
N GLU A 123 -19.83 -1.51 8.64
CA GLU A 123 -19.98 -2.06 7.28
C GLU A 123 -18.72 -2.81 6.85
N LEU A 124 -17.54 -2.28 7.15
CA LEU A 124 -16.28 -2.94 6.87
C LEU A 124 -16.15 -4.26 7.65
N ALA A 125 -16.51 -4.26 8.93
CA ALA A 125 -16.48 -5.46 9.77
C ALA A 125 -17.44 -6.54 9.27
N ALA A 126 -18.66 -6.14 8.87
CA ALA A 126 -19.63 -7.05 8.27
C ALA A 126 -19.12 -7.64 6.95
N ALA A 127 -18.55 -6.82 6.06
CA ALA A 127 -18.03 -7.26 4.77
C ALA A 127 -16.88 -8.26 4.92
N LEU A 128 -15.96 -8.03 5.87
CA LEU A 128 -14.86 -8.96 6.17
C LEU A 128 -15.33 -10.30 6.75
N ALA A 129 -16.46 -10.34 7.46
CA ALA A 129 -17.02 -11.59 7.99
C ALA A 129 -17.72 -12.44 6.91
N SER A 130 -18.07 -11.82 5.78
CA SER A 130 -18.74 -12.45 4.64
C SER A 130 -17.83 -12.78 3.44
N ALA A 131 -16.55 -12.40 3.53
CA ALA A 131 -15.52 -12.61 2.50
C ALA A 131 -14.64 -13.82 2.84
#